data_AF-A0A347UJB9-F1
#
_entry.id   AF-A0A347UJB9-F1
#
_cell.length_a   1.000
_cell.length_b   1.000
_cell.length_c   1.000
_cell.angle_alpha   90.00
_cell.angle_beta   90.00
_cell.angle_gamma   90.00
#
_symmetry.space_group_name_H-M   'P 1'
#
loop_
_entity.id
_entity.type
_entity.pdbx_description
1 polymer ?
#
loop_
_entity_poly.entity_id
_entity_poly.type
_entity_poly.pdbx_seq_one_letter_code
_entity_poly.pdbx_strand_id
1 'polypeptide(L)'
;MKIMVALPPDIRPQKGAPVLKMALLANKTMPEESQSFRLERIPNGPDEIRTGQSANGFAYRLRREDVPRFKVLYDKGEADDSREGSIDVDADFCLVTPQVPKKAIVTVYLKTAELQDYVPLVKNMDFMKELDPAERALGFPRCTKENALQP
;
A
#
# COMPACT_ATOMS: atom_id res chain seq x y z
N MET A 1 12.29 5.34 2.76
CA MET A 1 11.29 4.64 1.94
C MET A 1 9.98 5.42 1.90
N LYS A 2 9.40 5.61 0.72
CA LYS A 2 8.08 6.20 0.50
C LYS A 2 7.25 5.21 -0.34
N ILE A 3 5.98 5.09 -0.01
CA ILE A 3 5.00 4.29 -0.76
C ILE A 3 3.97 5.26 -1.32
N MET A 4 3.54 5.07 -2.56
CA MET A 4 2.43 5.81 -3.13
C MET A 4 1.40 4.81 -3.65
N VAL A 5 0.14 5.09 -3.35
CA VAL A 5 -1.01 4.32 -3.86
C VAL A 5 -1.80 5.23 -4.79
N ALA A 6 -1.84 4.88 -6.07
CA ALA A 6 -2.69 5.52 -7.05
C ALA A 6 -4.04 4.82 -7.08
N LEU A 7 -5.11 5.57 -6.79
CA LEU A 7 -6.48 5.07 -6.69
C LEU A 7 -7.38 5.69 -7.77
N PRO A 8 -8.39 4.95 -8.24
CA PRO A 8 -9.36 5.50 -9.18
C PRO A 8 -10.24 6.58 -8.50
N PRO A 9 -10.88 7.48 -9.27
CA PRO A 9 -11.52 8.68 -8.74
C PRO A 9 -12.75 8.40 -7.85
N ASP A 10 -13.34 7.22 -7.95
CA ASP A 10 -14.51 6.74 -7.22
C ASP A 10 -14.18 6.10 -5.86
N ILE A 11 -12.90 5.88 -5.56
CA ILE A 11 -12.42 5.29 -4.30
C ILE A 11 -11.51 6.28 -3.57
N ARG A 12 -11.60 6.32 -2.24
CA ARG A 12 -10.65 7.04 -1.39
C ARG A 12 -10.15 6.14 -0.26
N PRO A 13 -8.92 6.35 0.23
CA PRO A 13 -8.46 5.70 1.44
C PRO A 13 -9.19 6.30 2.65
N GLN A 14 -9.53 5.45 3.61
CA GLN A 14 -10.12 5.91 4.86
C GLN A 14 -9.08 6.64 5.73
N LYS A 15 -9.56 7.41 6.70
CA LYS A 15 -8.74 8.04 7.74
C LYS A 15 -8.24 6.94 8.68
N GLY A 16 -7.06 6.47 8.35
CA GLY A 16 -6.27 5.49 9.09
C GLY A 16 -4.88 5.49 8.49
N ALA A 17 -3.90 5.01 9.25
CA ALA A 17 -2.58 4.73 8.71
C ALA A 17 -2.66 3.40 7.97
N PRO A 18 -2.41 3.34 6.64
CA PRO A 18 -2.18 2.05 5.98
C PRO A 18 -1.08 1.27 6.69
N VAL A 19 -1.14 -0.04 6.60
CA VAL A 19 -0.17 -0.93 7.23
C VAL A 19 0.64 -1.61 6.15
N LEU A 20 1.96 -1.44 6.20
CA LEU A 20 2.89 -2.25 5.43
C LEU A 20 3.15 -3.54 6.18
N LYS A 21 2.83 -4.68 5.57
CA LYS A 21 3.21 -6.00 6.06
C LYS A 21 4.41 -6.48 5.27
N MET A 22 5.39 -7.00 5.99
CA MET A 22 6.55 -7.65 5.40
C MET A 22 6.68 -9.03 6.04
N ALA A 23 6.80 -10.06 5.22
CA ALA A 23 6.98 -11.43 5.66
C ALA A 23 8.18 -12.05 4.94
N LEU A 24 8.96 -12.83 5.67
CA LEU A 24 9.96 -13.73 5.12
C LEU A 24 9.51 -15.16 5.42
N LEU A 25 9.31 -15.96 4.37
CA LEU A 25 8.88 -17.35 4.50
C LEU A 25 9.95 -18.19 5.18
N ALA A 26 9.54 -19.22 5.92
CA ALA A 26 10.48 -20.17 6.50
C ALA A 26 11.33 -20.85 5.40
N ASN A 27 12.59 -21.12 5.70
CA ASN A 27 13.45 -21.95 4.87
C ASN A 27 14.16 -23.01 5.75
N LYS A 28 15.15 -23.71 5.18
CA LYS A 28 15.83 -24.82 5.88
C LYS A 28 16.56 -24.40 7.16
N THR A 29 16.95 -23.13 7.28
CA THR A 29 17.85 -22.64 8.33
C THR A 29 17.22 -21.58 9.21
N MET A 30 16.17 -20.91 8.74
CA MET A 30 15.57 -19.76 9.43
C MET A 30 14.03 -19.90 9.47
N PRO A 31 13.38 -19.63 10.62
CA PRO A 31 11.92 -19.72 10.77
C PRO A 31 11.22 -18.57 10.03
N GLU A 32 9.91 -18.68 9.77
CA GLU A 32 9.13 -17.57 9.23
C GLU A 32 9.20 -16.36 10.17
N GLU A 33 9.33 -15.16 9.59
CA GLU A 33 9.29 -13.90 10.33
C GLU A 33 8.38 -12.91 9.61
N SER A 34 7.44 -12.31 10.34
CA SER A 34 6.58 -11.26 9.80
C SER A 34 6.54 -10.04 10.71
N GLN A 35 6.47 -8.86 10.11
CA GLN A 35 6.31 -7.60 10.80
C GLN A 35 5.31 -6.70 10.07
N SER A 36 4.63 -5.86 10.85
CA SER A 36 3.70 -4.86 10.36
C SER A 36 4.15 -3.47 10.80
N PHE A 37 4.10 -2.51 9.88
CA PHE A 37 4.55 -1.15 10.08
C PHE A 37 3.44 -0.17 9.70
N ARG A 38 3.06 0.71 10.62
CA ARG A 38 2.07 1.75 10.33
C ARG A 38 2.71 2.84 9.48
N LEU A 39 2.07 3.19 8.38
CA LEU A 39 2.54 4.23 7.49
C LEU A 39 1.97 5.60 7.86
N GLU A 40 2.80 6.63 7.77
CA GLU A 40 2.38 8.02 7.93
C GLU A 40 2.03 8.60 6.58
N ARG A 41 0.88 9.28 6.49
CA ARG A 41 0.55 10.09 5.32
C ARG A 41 1.59 11.21 5.16
N ILE A 42 2.05 11.39 3.94
CA ILE A 42 2.79 12.58 3.52
C ILE A 42 1.74 13.55 2.95
N PRO A 43 1.41 14.66 3.65
CA PRO A 43 0.51 15.67 3.12
C PRO A 43 1.08 16.25 1.82
N ASN A 44 0.22 16.51 0.83
CA ASN A 44 0.66 16.98 -0.49
C ASN A 44 1.75 16.07 -1.06
N GLY A 45 1.44 14.75 -1.14
CA GLY A 45 2.35 13.74 -1.68
C GLY A 45 3.02 14.23 -2.97
N PRO A 46 4.21 13.71 -3.32
CA PRO A 46 5.10 14.38 -4.26
C PRO A 46 4.36 14.78 -5.54
N ASP A 47 4.37 16.08 -5.83
CA ASP A 47 3.87 16.72 -7.06
C ASP A 47 4.45 16.08 -8.34
N GLU A 48 5.45 15.20 -8.19
CA GLU A 48 6.30 14.64 -9.23
C GLU A 48 5.70 13.48 -10.01
N ILE A 49 4.66 12.78 -9.52
CA ILE A 49 3.99 11.78 -10.35
C ILE A 49 2.71 12.35 -10.95
N ARG A 50 2.87 13.13 -12.02
CA ARG A 50 1.84 13.20 -13.07
C ARG A 50 1.75 11.81 -13.71
N THR A 51 1.13 10.85 -13.02
CA THR A 51 0.61 9.68 -13.72
C THR A 51 -0.35 10.25 -14.74
N GLY A 52 -0.14 10.01 -16.04
CA GLY A 52 -1.01 10.50 -17.12
C GLY A 52 -2.45 9.95 -17.08
N GLN A 53 -2.89 9.44 -15.92
CA GLN A 53 -4.20 8.92 -15.62
C GLN A 53 -4.77 9.72 -14.45
N SER A 54 -6.07 10.02 -14.50
CA SER A 54 -6.86 10.77 -13.51
C SER A 54 -6.98 10.11 -12.12
N ALA A 55 -5.93 9.42 -11.67
CA ALA A 55 -5.84 8.76 -10.39
C ALA A 55 -5.46 9.75 -9.29
N ASN A 56 -6.12 9.65 -8.13
CA ASN A 56 -5.73 10.41 -6.95
C ASN A 56 -4.59 9.65 -6.26
N GLY A 57 -3.43 10.29 -6.16
CA GLY A 57 -2.24 9.73 -5.53
C GLY A 57 -2.21 9.99 -4.04
N PHE A 58 -2.05 8.94 -3.23
CA PHE A 58 -1.86 9.05 -1.78
C PHE A 58 -0.48 8.55 -1.41
N ALA A 59 0.34 9.43 -0.85
CA ALA A 59 1.71 9.13 -0.49
C ALA A 59 1.86 8.89 1.02
N TYR A 60 2.68 7.90 1.34
CA TYR A 60 2.94 7.44 2.68
C TYR A 60 4.44 7.17 2.89
N ARG A 61 4.87 7.19 4.14
CA ARG A 61 6.23 6.79 4.54
C ARG A 61 6.18 5.92 5.78
N LEU A 62 7.23 5.13 6.00
CA LEU A 62 7.45 4.53 7.33
C LEU A 62 7.62 5.63 8.38
N ARG A 63 7.08 5.37 9.57
CA ARG A 63 7.39 6.14 10.77
C ARG A 63 8.88 6.07 11.05
N ARG A 64 9.47 7.15 11.56
CA ARG A 64 10.93 7.21 11.77
C ARG A 64 11.40 6.15 12.76
N GLU A 65 10.61 5.90 13.80
CA GLU A 65 10.85 4.88 14.82
C GLU A 65 10.80 3.45 14.29
N ASP A 66 10.09 3.20 13.18
CA ASP A 66 9.93 1.88 12.57
C ASP A 66 11.03 1.55 11.56
N VAL A 67 11.76 2.57 11.07
CA VAL A 67 12.83 2.40 10.06
C VAL A 67 13.91 1.38 10.48
N PRO A 68 14.47 1.41 11.71
CA PRO A 68 15.49 0.45 12.11
C PRO A 68 14.98 -0.99 12.08
N ARG A 69 13.74 -1.22 12.53
CA ARG A 69 13.14 -2.55 12.54
C ARG A 69 12.86 -3.07 11.14
N PHE A 70 12.34 -2.22 10.26
CA PHE A 70 12.15 -2.55 8.85
C PHE A 70 13.48 -2.95 8.21
N LYS A 71 14.53 -2.15 8.43
CA LYS A 71 15.85 -2.41 7.86
C LYS A 71 16.41 -3.77 8.29
N VAL A 72 16.25 -4.16 9.55
CA VAL A 72 16.69 -5.48 10.03
C VAL A 72 16.00 -6.61 9.28
N LEU A 73 14.68 -6.52 9.05
CA LEU A 73 13.96 -7.57 8.33
C LEU A 73 14.31 -7.57 6.83
N TYR A 74 14.48 -6.40 6.23
CA TYR A 74 14.92 -6.25 4.85
C TYR A 74 16.32 -6.85 4.63
N ASP A 75 17.30 -6.47 5.46
CA ASP A 75 18.67 -6.96 5.36
C ASP A 75 18.75 -8.49 5.56
N LYS A 76 17.86 -9.08 6.38
CA LYS A 76 17.74 -10.55 6.53
C LYS A 76 17.27 -11.23 5.25
N GLY A 77 16.33 -10.64 4.52
CA GLY A 77 15.85 -11.15 3.24
C GLY A 77 16.95 -11.10 2.18
N GLU A 78 17.64 -9.96 2.08
CA GLU A 78 18.71 -9.75 1.09
C GLU A 78 19.96 -10.58 1.37
N ALA A 79 20.19 -11.01 2.62
CA ALA A 79 21.37 -11.79 2.99
C ALA A 79 21.31 -13.26 2.53
N ASP A 80 20.14 -13.75 2.11
CA ASP A 80 19.93 -15.13 1.68
C ASP A 80 19.05 -15.16 0.44
N ASP A 81 19.66 -15.32 -0.74
CA ASP A 81 18.93 -15.36 -2.02
C ASP A 81 17.92 -16.51 -2.13
N SER A 82 17.99 -17.52 -1.24
CA SER A 82 17.00 -18.59 -1.14
C SER A 82 15.79 -18.23 -0.27
N ARG A 83 15.83 -17.05 0.36
CA ARG A 83 14.81 -16.55 1.27
C ARG A 83 13.72 -15.83 0.50
N GLU A 84 12.59 -16.52 0.34
CA GLU A 84 11.40 -15.90 -0.22
C GLU A 84 10.72 -14.98 0.81
N GLY A 85 10.07 -13.92 0.31
CA GLY A 85 9.33 -12.97 1.14
C GLY A 85 8.27 -12.22 0.37
N SER A 86 7.35 -11.59 1.10
CA SER A 86 6.31 -10.72 0.56
C SER A 86 6.35 -9.34 1.20
N ILE A 87 5.91 -8.36 0.43
CA ILE A 87 5.61 -7.00 0.90
C ILE A 87 4.18 -6.68 0.47
N ASP A 88 3.31 -6.44 1.43
CA ASP A 88 1.90 -6.18 1.24
C ASP A 88 1.51 -4.85 1.89
N VAL A 89 0.55 -4.14 1.30
CA VAL A 89 0.03 -2.88 1.85
C VAL A 89 -1.46 -3.02 2.09
N ASP A 90 -1.83 -3.03 3.36
CA ASP A 90 -3.23 -3.05 3.78
C ASP A 90 -3.72 -1.63 4.00
N ALA A 91 -4.84 -1.30 3.37
CA ALA A 91 -5.53 -0.04 3.54
C ALA A 91 -7.04 -0.23 3.44
N ASP A 92 -7.76 0.45 4.32
CA ASP A 92 -9.22 0.54 4.23
C ASP A 92 -9.61 1.61 3.20
N PHE A 93 -10.65 1.32 2.42
CA PHE A 93 -11.16 2.21 1.39
C PHE A 93 -12.64 2.53 1.59
N CYS A 94 -13.08 3.65 1.01
CA CYS A 94 -14.47 4.07 0.94
C CYS A 94 -14.84 4.47 -0.48
N LEU A 95 -16.14 4.43 -0.80
CA LEU A 95 -16.67 4.85 -2.09
C LEU A 95 -17.18 6.29 -2.07
N VAL A 96 -16.77 7.06 -3.09
CA VAL A 96 -17.28 8.40 -3.35
C VAL A 96 -18.72 8.33 -3.85
N THR A 97 -19.06 7.32 -4.65
CA THR A 97 -20.41 7.13 -5.24
C THR A 97 -21.14 5.91 -4.65
N PRO A 98 -22.48 5.80 -4.80
CA PRO A 98 -23.24 4.64 -4.30
C PRO A 98 -22.90 3.34 -4.99
N GLN A 99 -22.35 3.44 -6.19
CA GLN A 99 -22.17 2.31 -7.04
C GLN A 99 -20.83 1.66 -6.71
N VAL A 100 -20.87 0.39 -6.34
CA VAL A 100 -19.66 -0.42 -6.25
C VAL A 100 -19.08 -0.54 -7.66
N PRO A 101 -17.81 -0.14 -7.87
CA PRO A 101 -17.20 -0.25 -9.18
C PRO A 101 -17.09 -1.71 -9.61
N LYS A 102 -17.34 -1.96 -10.89
CA LYS A 102 -17.05 -3.28 -11.50
C LYS A 102 -15.56 -3.58 -11.57
N LYS A 103 -14.73 -2.52 -11.57
CA LYS A 103 -13.29 -2.58 -11.76
C LYS A 103 -12.66 -1.41 -11.03
N ALA A 104 -11.64 -1.67 -10.20
CA ALA A 104 -10.92 -0.65 -9.46
C ALA A 104 -9.43 -0.82 -9.67
N ILE A 105 -8.86 -0.04 -10.59
CA ILE A 105 -7.45 -0.17 -10.94
C ILE A 105 -6.58 0.58 -9.94
N VAL A 106 -5.75 -0.18 -9.22
CA VAL A 106 -4.81 0.31 -8.22
C VAL A 106 -3.38 0.08 -8.70
N THR A 107 -2.51 1.05 -8.46
CA THR A 107 -1.07 0.91 -8.67
C THR A 107 -0.32 1.35 -7.42
N VAL A 108 0.58 0.50 -6.93
CA VAL A 108 1.42 0.79 -5.76
C VAL A 108 2.84 1.06 -6.27
N TYR A 109 3.37 2.22 -5.91
CA TYR A 109 4.73 2.64 -6.21
C TYR A 109 5.57 2.66 -4.94
N LEU A 110 6.84 2.32 -5.09
CA LEU A 110 7.85 2.39 -4.04
C LEU A 110 8.98 3.32 -4.46
N LYS A 111 9.45 4.15 -3.52
CA LYS A 111 10.69 4.91 -3.63
C LYS A 111 11.56 4.62 -2.41
N THR A 112 12.69 3.96 -2.60
CA THR A 112 13.68 3.73 -1.54
C THR A 112 14.71 4.88 -1.52
N ALA A 113 15.77 4.77 -0.71
CA ALA A 113 16.84 5.77 -0.72
C ALA A 113 17.77 5.59 -1.94
N GLU A 114 17.92 4.34 -2.36
CA GLU A 114 18.71 3.87 -3.50
C GLU A 114 18.00 4.18 -4.82
N LEU A 115 16.67 4.00 -4.84
CA LEU A 115 15.82 4.35 -5.97
C LEU A 115 15.58 5.86 -5.96
N GLN A 116 16.27 6.57 -6.86
CA GLN A 116 16.08 8.02 -7.04
C GLN A 116 14.67 8.39 -7.49
N ASP A 117 13.91 7.44 -8.06
CA ASP A 117 12.56 7.59 -8.56
C ASP A 117 11.58 6.54 -7.98
N TYR A 118 10.28 6.80 -8.16
CA TYR A 118 9.23 5.85 -7.83
C TYR A 118 9.17 4.73 -8.88
N VAL A 119 9.26 3.48 -8.43
CA VAL A 119 9.09 2.28 -9.26
C VAL A 119 7.77 1.59 -8.92
N PRO A 120 7.00 1.10 -9.91
CA PRO A 120 5.78 0.36 -9.63
C PRO A 120 6.12 -1.02 -9.05
N LEU A 121 5.68 -1.31 -7.83
CA LEU A 121 5.72 -2.66 -7.25
C LEU A 121 4.56 -3.50 -7.77
N VAL A 122 3.37 -2.89 -7.79
CA VAL A 122 2.13 -3.51 -8.25
C VAL A 122 1.52 -2.59 -9.27
N LYS A 123 1.32 -3.06 -10.51
CA LYS A 123 0.83 -2.24 -11.63
C LYS A 123 -0.51 -2.71 -12.13
N ASN A 124 -1.44 -1.76 -12.26
CA ASN A 124 -2.77 -1.96 -12.85
C ASN A 124 -3.56 -3.13 -12.23
N MET A 125 -3.40 -3.36 -10.93
CA MET A 125 -4.12 -4.41 -10.22
C MET A 125 -5.60 -4.05 -10.13
N ASP A 126 -6.47 -5.00 -10.42
CA ASP A 126 -7.91 -4.82 -10.27
C ASP A 126 -8.31 -5.24 -8.85
N PHE A 127 -8.34 -4.27 -7.94
CA PHE A 127 -8.63 -4.49 -6.52
C PHE A 127 -9.96 -5.23 -6.31
N MET A 128 -10.96 -5.00 -7.17
CA MET A 128 -12.25 -5.69 -7.07
C MET A 128 -12.17 -7.20 -7.30
N LYS A 129 -11.11 -7.68 -7.97
CA LYS A 129 -10.89 -9.11 -8.20
C LYS A 129 -10.14 -9.79 -7.06
N GLU A 130 -9.27 -9.05 -6.37
CA GLU A 130 -8.45 -9.55 -5.28
C GLU A 130 -9.24 -9.74 -3.98
N LEU A 131 -10.30 -8.96 -3.79
CA LEU A 131 -11.18 -9.10 -2.63
C LEU A 131 -11.87 -10.45 -2.61
N ASP A 132 -12.00 -11.04 -1.44
CA ASP A 132 -12.80 -12.24 -1.29
C ASP A 132 -14.32 -11.93 -1.48
N PRO A 133 -15.15 -12.94 -1.81
CA PRO A 133 -16.57 -12.72 -2.02
C PRO A 133 -17.32 -12.17 -0.80
N ALA A 134 -16.90 -12.52 0.42
CA ALA A 134 -17.52 -12.04 1.65
C ALA A 134 -17.18 -10.57 1.92
N GLU A 135 -15.93 -10.15 1.69
CA GLU A 135 -15.51 -8.75 1.72
C GLU A 135 -16.28 -7.91 0.69
N ARG A 136 -16.43 -8.43 -0.53
CA ARG A 136 -17.27 -7.77 -1.55
C ARG A 136 -18.72 -7.65 -1.12
N ALA A 137 -19.25 -8.64 -0.40
CA ALA A 137 -20.64 -8.67 0.06
C ALA A 137 -20.90 -7.75 1.27
N LEU A 138 -19.92 -7.57 2.16
CA LEU A 138 -19.97 -6.58 3.24
C LEU A 138 -20.09 -5.15 2.68
N GLY A 139 -19.56 -4.95 1.48
CA GLY A 139 -19.62 -3.69 0.77
C GLY A 139 -18.66 -2.66 1.36
N PHE A 140 -18.47 -1.59 0.60
CA PHE A 140 -17.59 -0.51 1.01
C PHE A 140 -18.38 0.60 1.69
N PRO A 141 -17.89 1.17 2.79
CA PRO A 141 -18.52 2.33 3.39
C PRO A 141 -18.44 3.53 2.44
N ARG A 142 -19.35 4.48 2.62
CA ARG A 142 -19.32 5.74 1.87
C ARG A 142 -18.25 6.67 2.42
N CYS A 143 -17.61 7.41 1.53
CA CYS A 143 -16.72 8.47 1.93
C CYS A 143 -17.51 9.64 2.54
N THR A 144 -17.14 9.99 3.76
CA THR A 144 -17.60 11.16 4.51
C THR A 144 -16.40 12.05 4.82
N LYS A 145 -16.66 13.30 5.21
CA LYS A 145 -15.59 14.17 5.70
C LYS A 145 -14.88 13.61 6.93
N GLU A 146 -15.54 12.72 7.67
CA GLU A 146 -15.05 12.15 8.92
C GLU A 146 -14.16 10.94 8.66
N ASN A 147 -14.51 10.08 7.69
CA ASN A 147 -13.82 8.81 7.46
C ASN A 147 -12.91 8.78 6.23
N ALA A 148 -12.92 9.78 5.33
CA ALA A 148 -12.12 9.74 4.11
C ALA A 148 -10.93 10.69 4.17
N LEU A 149 -9.78 10.25 3.65
CA LEU A 149 -8.68 11.14 3.33
C LEU A 149 -9.06 12.01 2.13
N GLN A 150 -8.96 13.32 2.33
CA GLN A 150 -9.09 14.28 1.24
C GLN A 150 -7.83 14.23 0.39
N PRO A 151 -7.93 14.46 -0.94
CA PRO A 151 -6.77 14.64 -1.81
C PRO A 151 -5.79 15.64 -1.19
#